data_AF-A0A927A6D4-F1
#
_entry.id   AF-A0A927A6D4-F1
#
_cell.length_a   1.000
_cell.length_b   1.000
_cell.length_c   1.000
_cell.angle_alpha   90.00
_cell.angle_beta   90.00
_cell.angle_gamma   90.00
#
_symmetry.space_group_name_H-M   'P 1'
#
loop_
_entity.id
_entity.type
_entity.pdbx_description
1 polymer ?
#
loop_
_entity_poly.entity_id
_entity_poly.type
_entity_poly.pdbx_seq_one_letter_code
_entity_poly.pdbx_strand_id
1 'polypeptide(L)'
;MGKKTPTHRGRIQAQGGGVEKSCSWAQATPLTKTEGENLVNELENSLTDPEMEVRQEAFQQARDYINRAAKAGGVDAQVSKTFPNVSKVRSDIRVDIEVIKGKAFVPDPENIY
;
A
#
# COMPACT_ATOMS: atom_id res chain seq x y z
N MET A 1 2.51 -14.67 -28.95
CA MET A 1 2.91 -14.56 -27.52
C MET A 1 1.71 -14.08 -26.72
N GLY A 2 1.14 -14.92 -25.85
CA GLY A 2 -0.06 -14.55 -25.06
C GLY A 2 0.29 -13.52 -23.99
N LYS A 3 -0.49 -12.45 -23.87
CA LYS A 3 -0.33 -11.45 -22.79
C LYS A 3 -0.53 -12.15 -21.45
N LYS A 4 0.49 -12.15 -20.58
CA LYS A 4 0.35 -12.64 -19.20
C LYS A 4 -0.71 -11.77 -18.51
N THR A 5 -1.82 -12.37 -18.11
CA THR A 5 -2.91 -11.65 -17.45
C THR A 5 -2.49 -11.32 -16.03
N PRO A 6 -2.65 -10.07 -15.54
CA PRO A 6 -2.34 -9.72 -14.17
C PRO A 6 -3.16 -10.55 -13.17
N THR A 7 -2.49 -11.41 -12.40
CA THR A 7 -3.09 -12.27 -11.38
C THR A 7 -3.05 -11.64 -9.99
N HIS A 8 -2.18 -10.65 -9.79
CA HIS A 8 -1.99 -9.94 -8.51
C HIS A 8 -2.38 -8.48 -8.69
N ARG A 9 -3.36 -8.01 -7.90
CA ARG A 9 -3.93 -6.67 -8.04
C ARG A 9 -4.29 -6.06 -6.70
N GLY A 10 -4.17 -4.75 -6.62
CA GLY A 10 -4.59 -3.98 -5.48
C GLY A 10 -4.24 -2.50 -5.61
N ARG A 11 -4.43 -1.75 -4.54
CA ARG A 11 -4.09 -0.33 -4.48
C ARG A 11 -3.81 0.14 -3.05
N ILE A 12 -3.07 1.24 -2.96
CA ILE A 12 -2.86 2.03 -1.75
C ILE A 12 -3.54 3.38 -1.98
N GLN A 13 -4.30 3.89 -1.01
CA GLN A 13 -5.10 5.10 -1.17
C GLN A 13 -4.89 6.08 -0.02
N ALA A 14 -4.86 7.37 -0.33
CA ALA A 14 -5.00 8.45 0.63
C ALA A 14 -6.41 9.04 0.47
N GLN A 15 -7.20 9.02 1.54
CA GLN A 15 -8.61 9.43 1.53
C GLN A 15 -8.91 10.45 2.63
N GLY A 16 -9.99 11.21 2.46
CA GLY A 16 -10.51 12.18 3.42
C GLY A 16 -9.90 13.58 3.31
N GLY A 17 -10.50 14.55 3.98
CA GLY A 17 -10.01 15.92 4.01
C GLY A 17 -9.94 16.61 2.64
N GLY A 18 -10.74 16.15 1.67
CA GLY A 18 -10.73 16.62 0.28
C GLY A 18 -9.76 15.87 -0.65
N VAL A 19 -9.05 14.85 -0.15
CA VAL A 19 -8.09 14.05 -0.93
C VAL A 19 -8.70 12.70 -1.28
N GLU A 20 -8.60 12.32 -2.55
CA GLU A 20 -8.81 10.96 -3.04
C GLU A 20 -7.72 10.64 -4.08
N LYS A 21 -6.58 10.12 -3.60
CA LYS A 21 -5.43 9.76 -4.44
C LYS A 21 -5.06 8.30 -4.21
N SER A 22 -4.54 7.62 -5.23
CA SER A 22 -4.19 6.20 -5.11
C SER A 22 -3.06 5.78 -6.06
N CYS A 23 -2.22 4.86 -5.58
CA CYS A 23 -1.27 4.12 -6.40
C CYS A 23 -1.75 2.66 -6.49
N SER A 24 -1.98 2.18 -7.72
CA SER A 24 -2.50 0.83 -7.98
C SER A 24 -1.45 -0.07 -8.61
N TRP A 25 -1.51 -1.38 -8.34
CA TRP A 25 -0.70 -2.38 -9.04
C TRP A 25 -1.56 -3.42 -9.74
N ALA A 26 -1.04 -3.92 -10.85
CA ALA A 26 -1.58 -5.06 -11.58
C ALA A 26 -0.44 -5.80 -12.28
N GLN A 27 0.00 -6.93 -11.71
CA GLN A 27 1.16 -7.67 -12.19
C GLN A 27 0.95 -9.19 -12.16
N ALA A 28 1.82 -9.90 -12.89
CA ALA A 28 1.78 -11.36 -13.02
C ALA A 28 2.43 -12.09 -11.84
N THR A 29 3.30 -11.42 -11.09
CA THR A 29 3.94 -11.94 -9.87
C THR A 29 3.41 -11.19 -8.64
N PRO A 30 3.44 -11.79 -7.44
CA PRO A 30 3.09 -11.07 -6.22
C PRO A 30 3.90 -9.78 -6.06
N LEU A 31 3.26 -8.73 -5.55
CA LEU A 31 3.95 -7.48 -5.19
C LEU A 31 4.93 -7.74 -4.06
N THR A 32 6.17 -7.31 -4.17
CA THR A 32 7.17 -7.48 -3.09
C THR A 32 7.02 -6.42 -2.00
N LYS A 33 7.75 -6.60 -0.90
CA LYS A 33 7.89 -5.61 0.18
C LYS A 33 8.37 -4.27 -0.37
N THR A 34 9.51 -4.27 -1.07
CA THR A 34 10.13 -3.06 -1.59
C THR A 34 9.22 -2.37 -2.63
N GLU A 35 8.58 -3.13 -3.51
CA GLU A 35 7.60 -2.58 -4.45
C GLU A 35 6.41 -1.92 -3.72
N GLY A 36 5.90 -2.56 -2.67
CA GLY A 36 4.84 -2.01 -1.83
C GLY A 36 5.25 -0.71 -1.13
N GLU A 37 6.45 -0.66 -0.53
CA GLU A 37 6.99 0.55 0.10
C GLU A 37 7.18 1.69 -0.91
N ASN A 38 7.61 1.37 -2.14
CA ASN A 38 7.72 2.35 -3.22
C ASN A 38 6.35 2.95 -3.60
N LEU A 39 5.28 2.15 -3.66
CA LEU A 39 3.93 2.66 -3.91
C LEU A 39 3.44 3.57 -2.77
N VAL A 40 3.81 3.29 -1.52
CA VAL A 40 3.51 4.19 -0.39
C VAL A 40 4.26 5.51 -0.56
N ASN A 41 5.55 5.45 -0.89
CA ASN A 41 6.37 6.65 -1.09
C ASN A 41 5.87 7.49 -2.27
N GLU A 42 5.49 6.86 -3.39
CA GLU A 42 4.91 7.54 -4.55
C GLU A 42 3.61 8.25 -4.17
N LEU A 43 2.72 7.56 -3.44
CA LEU A 43 1.47 8.15 -2.97
C LEU A 43 1.73 9.33 -2.03
N GLU A 44 2.63 9.18 -1.06
CA GLU A 44 3.00 10.24 -0.11
C GLU A 44 3.59 11.46 -0.83
N ASN A 45 4.51 11.25 -1.78
CA ASN A 45 5.11 12.32 -2.58
C ASN A 45 4.12 13.01 -3.53
N SER A 46 2.98 12.39 -3.82
CA SER A 46 1.92 13.00 -4.65
C SER A 46 1.04 13.99 -3.86
N LEU A 47 1.18 14.03 -2.53
CA LEU A 47 0.42 14.92 -1.66
C LEU A 47 1.11 16.28 -1.51
N THR A 48 0.33 17.31 -1.23
CA THR A 48 0.89 18.57 -0.74
C THR A 48 1.39 18.41 0.71
N ASP A 49 2.29 19.28 1.16
CA ASP A 49 2.83 19.19 2.54
C ASP A 49 1.73 19.13 3.61
N PRO A 50 0.65 19.95 3.58
CA PRO A 50 -0.43 19.85 4.56
C PRO A 50 -1.25 18.55 4.44
N GLU A 51 -1.42 18.01 3.23
CA GLU A 51 -2.11 16.74 3.00
C GLU A 51 -1.30 15.54 3.53
N MET A 52 0.03 15.61 3.40
CA MET A 52 0.98 14.62 3.88
C MET A 52 1.10 14.66 5.40
N GLU A 53 1.26 15.84 6.00
CA GLU A 53 1.46 16.01 7.45
C GLU A 53 0.33 15.37 8.25
N VAL A 54 -0.91 15.58 7.83
CA VAL A 54 -2.09 14.98 8.49
C VAL A 54 -2.23 13.47 8.26
N ARG A 55 -1.35 12.85 7.48
CA ARG A 55 -1.31 11.41 7.17
C ARG A 55 -0.01 10.72 7.54
N GLN A 56 0.98 11.44 8.05
CA GLN A 56 2.32 10.91 8.31
C GLN A 56 2.29 9.61 9.12
N GLU A 57 1.52 9.59 10.22
CA GLU A 57 1.37 8.39 11.04
C GLU A 57 0.58 7.26 10.36
N ALA A 58 -0.38 7.59 9.51
CA ALA A 58 -1.13 6.59 8.74
C ALA A 58 -0.23 5.92 7.68
N PHE A 59 0.62 6.70 7.02
CA PHE A 59 1.63 6.17 6.10
C PHE A 59 2.67 5.31 6.83
N GLN A 60 3.10 5.70 8.03
CA GLN A 60 4.00 4.86 8.84
C GLN A 60 3.34 3.52 9.20
N GLN A 61 2.08 3.51 9.64
CA GLN A 61 1.35 2.26 9.93
C GLN A 61 1.16 1.38 8.68
N ALA A 62 0.96 2.00 7.51
CA ALA A 62 0.89 1.29 6.24
C ALA A 62 2.22 0.58 5.92
N ARG A 63 3.37 1.25 6.13
CA ARG A 63 4.70 0.64 5.98
C ARG A 63 4.92 -0.50 6.97
N ASP A 64 4.54 -0.32 8.23
CA ASP A 64 4.66 -1.35 9.27
C ASP A 64 3.79 -2.57 8.96
N TYR A 65 2.62 -2.36 8.36
CA TYR A 65 1.78 -3.45 7.86
C TYR A 65 2.47 -4.22 6.72
N ILE A 66 3.03 -3.52 5.73
CA ILE A 66 3.77 -4.14 4.61
C ILE A 66 4.95 -4.96 5.14
N ASN A 67 5.74 -4.40 6.05
CA ASN A 67 6.88 -5.09 6.65
C ASN A 67 6.47 -6.36 7.41
N ARG A 68 5.39 -6.30 8.21
CA ARG A 68 4.86 -7.48 8.90
C ARG A 68 4.32 -8.53 7.93
N ALA A 69 3.62 -8.11 6.88
CA ALA A 69 3.13 -9.01 5.85
C ALA A 69 4.31 -9.74 5.18
N ALA A 70 5.37 -9.02 4.81
CA ALA A 70 6.57 -9.62 4.22
C ALA A 70 7.20 -10.66 5.16
N LYS A 71 7.40 -10.33 6.44
CA LYS A 71 7.91 -11.29 7.44
C LYS A 71 7.05 -12.55 7.59
N ALA A 72 5.76 -12.46 7.28
CA ALA A 72 4.81 -13.58 7.30
C ALA A 72 4.71 -14.33 5.95
N GLY A 73 5.51 -13.98 4.93
CA GLY A 73 5.45 -14.58 3.59
C GLY A 73 4.44 -13.91 2.64
N GLY A 74 3.99 -12.70 2.96
CA GLY A 74 3.01 -11.91 2.22
C GLY A 74 1.58 -12.06 2.75
N VAL A 75 0.64 -11.46 2.02
CA VAL A 75 -0.79 -11.50 2.34
C VAL A 75 -1.60 -11.93 1.12
N ASP A 76 -2.47 -12.91 1.30
CA ASP A 76 -3.40 -13.39 0.28
C ASP A 76 -4.64 -12.48 0.19
N ALA A 77 -5.13 -12.27 -1.02
CA ALA A 77 -6.40 -11.59 -1.25
C ALA A 77 -7.57 -12.42 -0.70
N GLN A 78 -8.69 -11.81 -0.29
CA GLN A 78 -8.98 -10.37 -0.31
C GLN A 78 -8.67 -9.72 1.04
N VAL A 79 -7.95 -8.60 1.03
CA VAL A 79 -7.68 -7.81 2.24
C VAL A 79 -7.94 -6.34 1.99
N SER A 80 -8.57 -5.69 2.97
CA SER A 80 -8.68 -4.25 3.09
C SER A 80 -8.23 -3.85 4.49
N LYS A 81 -7.26 -2.94 4.58
CA LYS A 81 -6.74 -2.39 5.84
C LYS A 81 -6.76 -0.87 5.77
N THR A 82 -7.34 -0.28 6.80
CA THR A 82 -7.47 1.16 6.97
C THR A 82 -6.60 1.63 8.12
N PHE A 83 -5.81 2.67 7.87
CA PHE A 83 -4.95 3.34 8.83
C PHE A 83 -5.45 4.79 9.00
N PRO A 84 -6.19 5.09 10.08
CA PRO A 84 -6.72 6.43 10.30
C PRO A 84 -5.63 7.40 10.79
N ASN A 85 -5.86 8.70 10.60
CA ASN A 85 -5.13 9.72 11.35
C ASN A 85 -5.46 9.59 12.85
N VAL A 86 -4.44 9.29 13.65
CA VAL A 86 -4.57 9.05 15.10
C VAL A 86 -4.99 10.26 15.91
N SER A 87 -4.73 11.48 15.43
CA SER A 87 -5.15 12.71 16.13
C SER A 87 -6.69 12.82 16.17
N LYS A 88 -7.40 12.08 15.31
CA LYS A 88 -8.87 12.05 15.16
C LYS A 88 -9.53 13.42 14.97
N VAL A 89 -8.75 14.49 14.73
CA VAL A 89 -9.28 15.83 14.44
C VAL A 89 -10.16 15.79 13.19
N ARG A 90 -9.83 14.91 12.24
CA ARG A 90 -10.66 14.55 11.08
C ARG A 90 -10.64 13.04 10.88
N SER A 91 -11.71 12.36 11.34
CA SER A 91 -11.82 10.90 11.32
C SER A 91 -11.91 10.28 9.93
N ASP A 92 -12.19 11.09 8.91
CA ASP A 92 -12.24 10.68 7.51
C ASP A 92 -10.85 10.60 6.88
N ILE A 93 -9.84 11.27 7.43
CA ILE A 93 -8.46 11.21 6.93
C ILE A 93 -7.84 9.86 7.25
N ARG A 94 -7.45 9.14 6.20
CA ARG A 94 -6.88 7.80 6.30
C ARG A 94 -5.95 7.46 5.14
N VAL A 95 -5.18 6.40 5.35
CA VAL A 95 -4.49 5.65 4.30
C VAL A 95 -5.07 4.23 4.28
N ASP A 96 -5.43 3.74 3.11
CA ASP A 96 -5.99 2.41 2.92
C ASP A 96 -5.05 1.54 2.07
N ILE A 97 -4.92 0.27 2.41
CA ILE A 97 -4.27 -0.77 1.59
C ILE A 97 -5.33 -1.82 1.22
N GLU A 98 -5.48 -2.07 -0.06
CA GLU A 98 -6.37 -3.10 -0.58
C GLU A 98 -5.63 -4.10 -1.47
N VAL A 99 -5.66 -5.37 -1.08
CA VAL A 99 -5.20 -6.50 -1.88
C VAL A 99 -6.45 -7.17 -2.47
N ILE A 100 -6.72 -6.87 -3.74
CA ILE A 100 -7.96 -7.22 -4.44
C ILE A 100 -7.90 -8.63 -5.02
N LYS A 101 -6.74 -9.05 -5.54
CA LYS A 101 -6.57 -10.38 -6.14
C LYS A 101 -5.14 -10.89 -5.95
N GLY A 102 -5.00 -12.21 -5.80
CA GLY A 102 -3.71 -12.88 -5.72
C GLY A 102 -3.08 -12.72 -4.34
N LYS A 103 -1.84 -12.26 -4.33
CA LYS A 103 -0.98 -12.10 -3.15
C LYS A 103 -0.14 -10.83 -3.29
N ALA A 104 0.15 -10.17 -2.18
CA ALA A 104 0.98 -8.97 -2.13
C ALA A 104 1.92 -8.97 -0.91
N PHE A 105 2.86 -8.03 -0.93
CA PHE A 105 3.85 -7.77 0.12
C PHE A 105 4.67 -9.00 0.50
N VAL A 106 5.06 -9.83 -0.48
CA VAL A 106 5.95 -10.97 -0.23
C VAL A 106 7.37 -10.47 0.10
N PRO A 107 8.21 -11.27 0.80
CA PRO A 107 9.63 -10.95 0.92
C PRO A 107 10.25 -10.61 -0.43
N ASP A 108 11.17 -9.65 -0.45
CA ASP A 108 11.99 -9.41 -1.62
C ASP A 108 12.80 -10.69 -1.94
N PRO A 109 13.01 -11.02 -3.21
CA PRO A 109 13.83 -12.18 -3.57
C PRO A 109 15.22 -12.02 -2.96
N GLU A 110 15.74 -13.08 -2.34
CA GLU A 110 17.12 -13.08 -1.85
C GLU A 110 18.06 -12.88 -3.04
N ASN A 111 18.86 -11.80 -3.02
CA ASN A 111 19.95 -11.64 -3.96
C ASN A 111 21.04 -12.65 -3.60
N ILE A 112 20.99 -13.82 -4.25
CA ILE A 112 22.09 -14.78 -4.21
C ILE A 112 23.13 -14.27 -5.23
N TYR A 113 24.16 -13.59 -4.73
CA TYR A 113 25.38 -13.27 -5.47
C TYR A 113 26.42 -14.37 -5.27
#